data_AF-A0A842XXB0-F1
#
_entry.id   AF-A0A842XXB0-F1
#
_cell.length_a   1.000
_cell.length_b   1.000
_cell.length_c   1.000
_cell.angle_alpha   90.00
_cell.angle_beta   90.00
_cell.angle_gamma   90.00
#
_symmetry.space_group_name_H-M   'P 1'
#
loop_
_entity.id
_entity.type
_entity.pdbx_description
1 polymer ?
#
loop_
_entity_poly.entity_id
_entity_poly.type
_entity_poly.pdbx_seq_one_letter_code
_entity_poly.pdbx_strand_id
1 'polypeptide(L)' 'MKRVTLRLPEQQLKMIDMLVEYGEFPSASEAIRTAIRDLIDQRSDKLVGRMKLFETAQEQAKNADSFLRLKEKL' A
#
# COMPACT_ATOMS: atom_id res chain seq x y z
N MET A 1 6.34 7.45 -19.98
CA MET A 1 5.61 6.27 -19.45
C MET A 1 6.06 5.01 -20.17
N LYS A 2 6.11 3.86 -19.51
CA LYS A 2 6.41 2.56 -20.14
C LYS A 2 5.09 1.86 -20.52
N ARG A 3 4.99 1.30 -21.72
CA ARG A 3 3.80 0.55 -22.16
C ARG A 3 3.81 -0.85 -21.54
N VAL A 4 2.65 -1.28 -21.04
CA VAL A 4 2.41 -2.61 -20.48
C VAL A 4 1.21 -3.23 -21.20
N THR A 5 1.29 -4.51 -21.52
CA THR A 5 0.17 -5.29 -22.07
C THR A 5 -0.28 -6.31 -21.03
N LEU A 6 -1.58 -6.40 -20.77
CA LEU A 6 -2.18 -7.25 -19.75
C LEU A 6 -3.45 -7.91 -20.30
N ARG A 7 -3.86 -9.04 -19.72
CA ARG A 7 -5.15 -9.68 -20.05
C ARG A 7 -6.13 -9.47 -18.89
N LEU A 8 -7.33 -9.03 -19.22
CA LEU A 8 -8.43 -8.87 -18.26
C LEU A 8 -9.63 -9.72 -18.71
N PRO A 9 -10.46 -10.17 -17.76
CA PRO A 9 -11.80 -10.66 -18.07
C PRO A 9 -12.60 -9.60 -18.85
N GLU A 10 -13.37 -10.03 -19.85
CA GLU A 10 -14.18 -9.11 -20.68
C GLU A 10 -15.13 -8.25 -19.87
N GLN A 11 -15.70 -8.80 -18.79
CA GLN A 11 -16.58 -8.06 -17.89
C GLN A 11 -15.88 -6.83 -17.28
N GLN A 12 -14.61 -6.97 -16.90
CA GLN A 12 -13.85 -5.85 -16.33
C GLN A 12 -13.53 -4.79 -17.39
N LEU A 13 -13.25 -5.21 -18.63
CA LEU A 13 -13.02 -4.27 -19.73
C LEU A 13 -14.28 -3.43 -19.99
N LYS A 14 -15.45 -4.06 -20.08
CA LYS A 14 -16.74 -3.37 -20.22
C LYS A 14 -17.01 -2.39 -19.08
N MET A 15 -16.66 -2.74 -17.85
CA MET A 15 -16.80 -1.83 -16.70
C MET A 15 -15.88 -0.61 -16.82
N ILE A 16 -14.65 -0.79 -17.29
CA ILE A 16 -13.73 0.32 -17.52
C ILE A 16 -14.25 1.23 -18.63
N ASP A 17 -14.77 0.64 -19.71
CA ASP A 17 -15.33 1.40 -20.84
C ASP A 17 -16.52 2.26 -20.37
N MET A 18 -17.44 1.70 -19.57
CA MET A 18 -18.55 2.47 -18.99
C MET A 18 -18.07 3.67 -18.17
N LEU A 19 -17.02 3.52 -17.36
CA LEU A 19 -16.49 4.65 -16.57
C LEU A 19 -15.99 5.80 -17.48
N VAL A 20 -15.48 5.48 -18.66
CA VAL A 20 -15.06 6.48 -19.64
C VAL A 20 -16.28 7.09 -20.35
N GLU A 21 -17.23 6.25 -20.77
CA GLU A 21 -18.46 6.69 -21.44
C GLU A 21 -19.30 7.64 -20.57
N TYR A 22 -19.38 7.38 -19.27
CA TYR A 22 -20.06 8.27 -18.31
C TYR A 22 -19.24 9.51 -17.94
N GLY A 23 -18.01 9.63 -18.43
CA GLY A 23 -17.15 10.80 -18.20
C GLY A 23 -16.42 10.84 -16.87
N GLU A 24 -16.45 9.76 -16.08
CA GLU A 24 -15.69 9.65 -14.82
C GLU A 24 -14.18 9.70 -15.06
N PHE A 25 -13.73 9.11 -16.19
CA PHE A 25 -12.34 9.18 -16.60
C PHE A 25 -12.19 9.58 -18.07
N PRO A 26 -11.14 10.34 -18.42
CA PRO A 26 -10.90 10.77 -19.79
C PRO A 26 -10.47 9.62 -20.72
N SER A 27 -9.99 8.49 -20.18
CA SER A 27 -9.65 7.30 -20.95
C SER A 27 -9.53 6.07 -20.06
N ALA A 28 -9.61 4.88 -20.66
CA ALA A 28 -9.40 3.61 -19.96
C ALA A 28 -7.99 3.53 -19.33
N SER A 29 -6.98 4.07 -20.03
CA SER A 29 -5.61 4.14 -19.51
C SER A 29 -5.50 4.99 -18.25
N GLU A 30 -6.29 6.05 -18.13
CA GLU A 30 -6.29 6.90 -16.94
C GLU A 30 -7.04 6.22 -15.78
N ALA A 31 -8.20 5.63 -16.04
CA ALA A 31 -8.92 4.85 -15.04
C ALA A 31 -8.05 3.74 -14.42
N ILE A 32 -7.33 2.99 -15.26
CA ILE A 32 -6.42 1.92 -14.81
C ILE A 32 -5.24 2.50 -14.01
N ARG A 33 -4.64 3.62 -14.46
CA ARG A 33 -3.53 4.26 -13.73
C ARG A 33 -3.96 4.75 -12.35
N THR A 34 -5.15 5.35 -12.24
CA THR A 34 -5.71 5.79 -10.95
C THR A 34 -5.91 4.60 -10.02
N ALA A 35 -6.55 3.53 -10.48
CA ALA A 35 -6.74 2.32 -9.67
C ALA A 35 -5.42 1.69 -9.19
N ILE A 36 -4.37 1.68 -10.04
CA ILE A 36 -3.04 1.18 -9.65
C ILE A 36 -2.40 2.09 -8.60
N ARG A 37 -2.51 3.42 -8.74
CA ARG A 37 -1.97 4.38 -7.78
C ARG A 37 -2.64 4.21 -6.42
N ASP A 38 -3.96 4.21 -6.39
CA ASP A 38 -4.74 4.04 -5.15
C ASP A 38 -4.38 2.73 -4.45
N LEU A 39 -4.22 1.65 -5.21
CA LEU A 39 -3.78 0.35 -4.68
C LEU A 39 -2.38 0.41 -4.07
N ILE A 40 -1.43 1.08 -4.74
CA ILE A 40 -0.05 1.24 -4.24
C ILE A 40 -0.06 2.07 -2.96
N ASP A 41 -0.73 3.23 -2.97
CA ASP A 41 -0.80 4.14 -1.85
C ASP A 41 -1.40 3.44 -0.63
N GLN A 42 -2.57 2.80 -0.80
CA GLN A 42 -3.25 2.03 0.25
C GLN A 42 -2.38 0.91 0.85
N ARG A 43 -1.53 0.27 0.04
CA ARG A 43 -0.64 -0.80 0.52
C ARG A 43 0.65 -0.26 1.12
N SER A 44 1.18 0.84 0.59
CA SER A 44 2.41 1.47 1.06
C SER A 44 2.21 2.06 2.46
N ASP A 45 1.08 2.71 2.74
CA ASP A 45 0.75 3.21 4.07
C ASP A 45 0.69 2.08 5.11
N LYS A 46 0.08 0.95 4.72
CA LYS A 46 0.04 -0.26 5.56
C LYS A 46 1.41 -0.88 5.77
N LEU A 47 2.34 -0.76 4.82
CA LEU A 47 3.70 -1.26 4.96
C LEU A 47 4.52 -0.35 5.88
N VAL A 48 4.50 0.96 5.65
CA VAL A 48 5.19 1.96 6.48
C VAL A 48 4.68 1.92 7.92
N GLY A 49 3.37 1.84 8.12
CA GLY A 49 2.77 1.72 9.45
C GLY A 49 3.22 0.45 10.18
N ARG A 50 3.28 -0.69 9.48
CA ARG A 50 3.81 -1.94 10.06
C ARG A 50 5.28 -1.81 10.42
N MET A 51 6.11 -1.23 9.56
CA MET A 51 7.55 -1.05 9.84
C MET A 51 7.78 -0.18 11.09
N LYS A 52 7.05 0.93 11.24
CA LYS A 52 7.14 1.79 12.44
C LYS A 52 6.71 1.07 13.72
N LEU A 53 5.64 0.26 13.65
CA LEU A 53 5.20 -0.56 14.78
C LEU A 53 6.27 -1.58 15.19
N PHE A 54 6.90 -2.25 14.21
CA PHE A 54 7.99 -3.19 14.48
C PHE A 54 9.21 -2.51 15.09
N GLU A 55 9.59 -1.33 14.61
CA GLU A 55 10.72 -0.55 15.15
C GLU A 55 10.47 -0.11 16.60
N THR A 56 9.27 0.42 16.87
CA THR A 56 8.88 0.84 18.23
C THR A 56 8.84 -0.34 19.21
N ALA A 57 8.31 -1.49 18.78
CA ALA A 57 8.27 -2.70 19.60
C ALA A 57 9.68 -3.24 19.90
N GLN A 58 10.59 -3.20 18.92
CA GLN A 58 12.00 -3.58 19.10
C GLN A 58 12.72 -2.66 20.10
N GLU A 59 12.46 -1.35 20.03
CA GLU A 59 13.06 -0.37 20.93
C GLU A 59 12.55 -0.53 22.36
N GLN A 60 11.25 -0.74 22.55
CA GLN A 60 10.67 -1.03 23.87
C GLN A 60 11.22 -2.32 24.48
N ALA A 61 11.39 -3.38 23.69
CA ALA A 61 12.00 -4.63 24.15
C ALA A 61 13.46 -4.42 24.60
N LYS A 62 14.27 -3.70 23.82
CA LYS A 62 15.65 -3.36 24.19
C LYS A 62 15.73 -2.51 25.47
N ASN A 63 14.80 -1.58 25.64
CA ASN A 63 14.73 -0.71 26.81
C ASN A 63 14.28 -1.48 28.07
N ALA A 64 13.35 -2.43 27.92
CA ALA A 64 12.95 -3.30 29.03
C ALA A 64 14.10 -4.20 29.47
N ASP A 65 14.81 -4.82 28.53
CA ASP A 65 15.96 -5.69 28.82
C ASP A 65 17.10 -4.93 29.49
N SER A 66 17.40 -3.71 29.07
CA SER A 66 18.44 -2.88 29.68
C SER A 66 18.06 -2.45 31.10
N PHE A 67 16.79 -2.14 31.35
CA PHE A 67 16.27 -1.80 32.68
C PHE A 67 16.32 -2.99 33.65
N LEU A 68 15.94 -4.19 33.19
CA LEU A 68 16.01 -5.43 33.98
C LEU A 68 17.45 -5.72 34.44
N ARG A 69 18.43 -5.62 33.53
CA ARG A 69 19.86 -5.83 33.84
C ARG A 69 20.42 -4.81 34.83
N LEU A 70 19.87 -3.59 34.86
CA LEU A 70 20.29 -2.57 35.83
C LEU A 70 19.75 -2.87 37.22
N LYS A 71 18.51 -3.37 37.32
CA LYS A 71 17.90 -3.79 38.59
C LYS A 71 18.59 -5.01 39.21
N GLU A 72 19.07 -5.95 38.41
CA GLU A 72 19.80 -7.12 38.92
C GLU A 72 21.20 -6.80 39.47
N LYS A 73 21.72 -5.60 39.19
CA LYS A 73 23.04 -5.14 39.65
C LYS A 73 23.01 -4.24 40.89
N LEU A 74 21.83 -3.90 41.40
CA LEU A 74 21.59 -3.13 42.63
C LEU A 74 21.19 -4.07 43.76
#